data_AF-A0A522BM92-F1
#
_entry.id   AF-A0A522BM92-F1
#
_cell.length_a   1.000
_cell.length_b   1.000
_cell.length_c   1.000
_cell.angle_alpha   90.00
_cell.angle_beta   90.00
_cell.angle_gamma   90.00
#
_symmetry.space_group_name_H-M   'P 1'
#
loop_
_entity.id
_entity.type
_entity.pdbx_description
1 polymer ?
#
loop_
_entity_poly.entity_id
_entity_poly.type
_entity_poly.pdbx_seq_one_letter_code
_entity_poly.pdbx_strand_id
1 'polypeptide(L)'
;MLVVTRFDVPPADAGSFLPRAQAALDAFAARPGYLRGRIGRAADDPTQWVLTTEWEGVGAYRRSLGAYDVKVHGAPLLALGRDEPSAFEVLVAVDGSDPVVSVSRRARDAGTVGLGEASAPVVPPA
;
A
#
# COMPACT_ATOMS: atom_id res chain seq x y z
N MET A 1 2.81 -2.73 8.42
CA MET A 1 2.05 -2.96 7.17
C MET A 1 2.92 -2.49 6.03
N LEU A 2 3.03 -3.29 4.96
CA LEU A 2 3.79 -2.98 3.76
C LEU A 2 2.81 -2.66 2.63
N VAL A 3 3.03 -1.55 1.94
CA VAL A 3 2.30 -1.19 0.73
C VAL A 3 3.28 -1.18 -0.43
N VAL A 4 2.94 -1.92 -1.49
CA VAL A 4 3.74 -2.04 -2.71
C VAL A 4 2.83 -1.68 -3.87
N THR A 5 3.16 -0.62 -4.60
CA THR A 5 2.46 -0.22 -5.83
C THR A 5 3.45 -0.34 -6.98
N ARG A 6 3.12 -1.19 -7.96
CA ARG A 6 3.91 -1.36 -9.17
C ARG A 6 3.33 -0.55 -10.31
N PHE A 7 4.21 -0.04 -11.16
CA PHE A 7 3.86 0.81 -12.30
C PHE A 7 4.54 0.32 -13.57
N ASP A 8 3.82 0.46 -14.68
CA ASP A 8 4.35 0.37 -16.04
C ASP A 8 4.61 1.79 -16.54
N VAL A 9 5.88 2.16 -16.69
CA VAL A 9 6.31 3.52 -17.05
C VAL A 9 7.09 3.46 -18.37
N PRO A 10 6.49 3.89 -19.49
CA PRO A 10 7.20 3.98 -20.76
C PRO A 10 8.48 4.83 -20.63
N PRO A 11 9.55 4.54 -21.39
CA PRO A 11 10.81 5.29 -21.30
C PRO A 11 10.65 6.80 -21.51
N ALA A 12 9.69 7.21 -22.35
CA ALA A 12 9.36 8.62 -22.60
C ALA A 12 8.80 9.34 -21.36
N ASP A 13 8.12 8.61 -20.47
CA ASP A 13 7.46 9.18 -19.29
C ASP A 13 8.35 9.19 -18.05
N ALA A 14 9.43 8.40 -18.04
CA ALA A 14 10.32 8.18 -16.89
C ALA A 14 10.83 9.50 -16.27
N GLY A 15 11.22 10.48 -17.10
CA GLY A 15 11.71 11.78 -16.63
C GLY A 15 10.66 12.59 -15.87
N SER A 16 9.37 12.43 -16.23
CA SER A 16 8.25 13.08 -15.54
C SER A 16 7.71 12.26 -14.38
N PHE A 17 7.88 10.94 -14.41
CA PHE A 17 7.38 10.01 -13.40
C PHE A 17 8.12 10.15 -12.07
N LEU A 18 9.46 10.15 -12.07
CA LEU A 18 10.24 10.18 -10.83
C LEU A 18 9.94 11.40 -9.93
N PRO A 19 9.86 12.65 -10.45
CA PRO A 19 9.47 13.80 -9.63
C PRO A 19 8.05 13.68 -9.04
N ARG A 20 7.09 13.13 -9.80
CA ARG A 20 5.73 12.88 -9.30
C ARG A 20 5.72 11.82 -8.20
N ALA A 21 6.49 10.75 -8.41
CA ALA A 21 6.65 9.68 -7.43
C ALA A 21 7.29 10.20 -6.13
N GLN A 22 8.30 11.06 -6.24
CA GLN A 22 8.95 11.69 -5.09
C GLN A 22 7.97 12.58 -4.32
N ALA A 23 7.22 13.45 -5.00
CA ALA A 23 6.23 14.32 -4.35
C ALA A 23 5.14 13.51 -3.63
N ALA A 24 4.70 12.39 -4.20
CA ALA A 24 3.78 11.47 -3.54
C ALA A 24 4.40 10.83 -2.29
N LEU A 25 5.65 10.35 -2.39
CA LEU A 25 6.38 9.77 -1.27
C LEU A 25 6.56 10.77 -0.13
N ASP A 26 6.90 12.03 -0.44
CA ASP A 26 7.03 13.12 0.54
C ASP A 26 5.68 13.41 1.22
N ALA A 27 4.59 13.44 0.44
CA ALA A 27 3.24 13.62 0.99
C ALA A 27 2.86 12.50 1.97
N PHE A 28 3.20 11.25 1.65
CA PHE A 28 3.02 10.11 2.55
C PHE A 28 3.93 10.19 3.79
N ALA A 29 5.20 10.54 3.60
CA ALA A 29 6.19 10.63 4.67
C ALA A 29 5.82 11.64 5.76
N ALA A 30 5.07 12.69 5.39
CA ALA A 30 4.56 13.68 6.32
C ALA A 30 3.32 13.21 7.14
N ARG A 31 2.81 11.99 6.93
CA ARG A 31 1.57 11.53 7.58
C ARG A 31 1.87 10.75 8.87
N PRO A 32 1.02 10.89 9.91
CA PRO A 32 1.15 10.10 11.13
C PRO A 32 1.12 8.58 10.87
N GLY A 33 2.05 7.85 11.49
CA GLY A 33 2.18 6.40 11.38
C GLY A 33 2.88 5.89 10.12
N TYR A 34 3.46 6.79 9.31
CA TYR A 34 4.44 6.44 8.28
C TYR A 34 5.76 6.02 8.93
N LEU A 35 6.38 4.95 8.44
CA LEU A 35 7.64 4.42 8.97
C LEU A 35 8.81 4.67 8.01
N ARG A 36 8.65 4.29 6.75
CA ARG A 36 9.66 4.42 5.69
C ARG A 36 9.06 4.16 4.31
N GLY A 37 9.78 4.51 3.27
CA GLY A 37 9.35 4.24 1.91
C GLY A 37 10.46 4.49 0.89
N ARG A 38 10.30 3.89 -0.28
CA ARG A 38 11.31 3.90 -1.35
C ARG A 38 10.62 3.90 -2.71
N ILE A 39 11.23 4.58 -3.66
CA ILE A 39 10.92 4.45 -5.08
C ILE A 39 12.05 3.66 -5.72
N GLY A 40 11.69 2.68 -6.53
CA GLY A 40 12.63 1.84 -7.25
C GLY A 40 12.26 1.70 -8.72
N ARG A 41 13.26 1.41 -9.53
CA ARG A 41 13.12 0.95 -10.91
C ARG A 41 13.81 -0.40 -11.01
N ALA A 42 13.23 -1.35 -11.74
CA ALA A 42 13.86 -2.64 -11.93
C ALA A 42 15.19 -2.47 -12.69
N ALA A 43 16.17 -3.31 -12.35
CA ALA A 43 17.52 -3.22 -12.91
C ALA A 43 17.61 -3.82 -14.32
N ASP A 44 16.75 -4.79 -14.60
CA ASP A 44 16.64 -5.57 -15.83
C ASP A 44 15.58 -5.03 -16.80
N ASP A 45 14.56 -4.35 -16.30
CA ASP A 45 13.53 -3.69 -17.12
C ASP A 45 13.28 -2.23 -16.68
N PRO A 46 13.78 -1.23 -17.43
CA PRO A 46 13.62 0.17 -17.05
C PRO A 46 12.18 0.69 -17.14
N THR A 47 11.25 -0.08 -17.69
CA THR A 47 9.82 0.26 -17.72
C THR A 47 9.11 -0.09 -16.41
N GLN A 48 9.73 -0.88 -15.55
CA GLN A 48 9.13 -1.40 -14.33
C GLN A 48 9.54 -0.57 -13.12
N TRP A 49 8.55 0.02 -12.44
CA TRP A 49 8.78 0.86 -11.27
C TRP A 49 7.97 0.39 -10.07
N VAL A 50 8.45 0.74 -8.87
CA VAL A 50 7.79 0.40 -7.62
C VAL A 50 7.84 1.58 -6.65
N LEU A 51 6.72 1.84 -5.98
CA LEU A 51 6.65 2.62 -4.75
C LEU A 51 6.38 1.64 -3.60
N THR A 52 7.26 1.65 -2.60
CA THR A 52 7.04 0.92 -1.35
C THR A 52 6.87 1.91 -0.20
N THR A 53 5.89 1.68 0.66
CA THR A 53 5.74 2.41 1.93
C THR A 53 5.41 1.46 3.06
N GLU A 54 5.91 1.75 4.25
CA GLU A 54 5.63 1.00 5.46
C GLU A 54 4.94 1.88 6.49
N TRP A 55 3.98 1.28 7.16
CA TRP A 55 3.08 1.96 8.09
C TRP A 55 2.91 1.14 9.36
N GLU A 56 2.67 1.80 10.50
CA GLU A 56 2.38 1.15 11.79
C GLU A 56 1.21 0.14 11.70
N GLY A 57 0.26 0.39 10.81
CA GLY A 57 -0.85 -0.51 10.51
C GLY A 57 -1.81 0.03 9.46
N VAL A 58 -2.83 -0.78 9.15
CA VAL A 58 -3.82 -0.47 8.10
C VAL A 58 -4.62 0.80 8.38
N GLY A 59 -4.89 1.11 9.64
CA GLY A 59 -5.59 2.34 10.01
C GLY A 59 -4.79 3.61 9.68
N ALA A 60 -3.48 3.60 9.92
CA ALA A 60 -2.61 4.73 9.59
C ALA A 60 -2.56 4.96 8.08
N TYR A 61 -2.32 3.89 7.30
CA TYR A 61 -2.34 3.94 5.85
C TYR A 61 -3.67 4.45 5.30
N ARG A 62 -4.81 3.87 5.71
CA ARG A 62 -6.14 4.28 5.21
C ARG A 62 -6.46 5.74 5.52
N ARG A 63 -6.09 6.24 6.71
CA ARG A 63 -6.27 7.66 7.07
C ARG A 63 -5.38 8.57 6.24
N SER A 64 -4.16 8.13 5.90
CA SER A 64 -3.23 8.90 5.08
C SER A 64 -3.83 9.29 3.72
N LEU A 65 -4.60 8.39 3.10
CA LEU A 65 -5.24 8.59 1.79
C LEU A 65 -6.27 9.72 1.78
N GLY A 66 -6.79 10.11 2.95
CA GLY A 66 -7.73 11.21 3.10
C GLY A 66 -7.08 12.61 3.12
N ALA A 67 -5.77 12.69 3.37
CA ALA A 67 -5.06 13.95 3.57
C ALA A 67 -4.95 14.76 2.27
N TYR A 68 -4.98 16.09 2.38
CA TYR A 68 -4.96 17.00 1.22
C TYR A 68 -3.74 16.76 0.32
N ASP A 69 -2.52 16.82 0.87
CA ASP A 69 -1.30 16.63 0.08
C ASP A 69 -1.24 15.25 -0.58
N VAL A 70 -1.77 14.22 0.09
CA VAL A 70 -1.84 12.85 -0.45
C VAL A 70 -2.88 12.76 -1.57
N LYS A 71 -3.98 13.50 -1.51
CA LYS A 71 -4.94 13.61 -2.62
C LYS A 71 -4.35 14.37 -3.81
N VAL A 72 -3.53 15.38 -3.57
CA VAL A 72 -2.92 16.20 -4.63
C VAL A 72 -1.77 15.44 -5.32
N HIS A 73 -0.89 14.80 -4.55
CA HIS A 73 0.33 14.19 -5.08
C HIS A 73 0.25 12.65 -5.15
N GLY A 74 -0.34 12.02 -4.14
CA GLY A 74 -0.42 10.56 -4.04
C GLY A 74 -1.50 9.95 -4.93
N ALA A 75 -2.74 10.44 -4.87
CA ALA A 75 -3.85 9.83 -5.59
C ALA A 75 -3.64 9.76 -7.13
N PRO A 76 -3.14 10.81 -7.81
CA PRO A 76 -2.85 10.73 -9.24
C PRO A 76 -1.76 9.72 -9.57
N LEU A 77 -0.73 9.60 -8.73
CA LEU A 77 0.31 8.58 -8.91
C LEU A 77 -0.28 7.18 -8.74
N LEU A 78 -1.00 6.94 -7.64
CA LEU A 78 -1.59 5.63 -7.35
C LEU A 78 -2.57 5.17 -8.42
N ALA A 79 -3.24 6.09 -9.13
CA ALA A 79 -4.11 5.78 -10.26
C ALA A 79 -3.37 5.19 -11.48
N LEU A 80 -2.04 5.36 -11.57
CA LEU A 80 -1.19 4.73 -12.58
C LEU A 80 -0.72 3.32 -12.16
N GLY A 81 -0.99 2.94 -10.92
CA GLY A 81 -0.59 1.65 -10.38
C GLY A 81 -1.32 0.50 -11.06
N ARG A 82 -0.67 -0.67 -11.11
CA ARG A 82 -1.30 -1.91 -11.55
C ARG A 82 -2.50 -2.26 -10.69
N ASP A 83 -3.52 -2.84 -11.31
CA ASP A 83 -4.70 -3.37 -10.63
C ASP A 83 -4.39 -4.73 -9.98
N GLU A 84 -3.66 -4.68 -8.88
CA GLU A 84 -3.25 -5.84 -8.09
C GLU A 84 -3.32 -5.53 -6.58
N PRO A 85 -3.42 -6.55 -5.71
CA PRO A 85 -3.29 -6.35 -4.28
C PRO A 85 -1.98 -5.61 -3.96
N SER A 86 -2.10 -4.47 -3.28
CA SER A 86 -0.95 -3.59 -2.99
C SER A 86 -0.68 -3.43 -1.50
N ALA A 87 -1.54 -3.95 -0.63
CA ALA A 87 -1.50 -3.75 0.82
C ALA A 87 -1.31 -5.09 1.54
N PHE A 88 -0.18 -5.26 2.23
CA PHE A 88 0.26 -6.52 2.80
C PHE A 88 0.54 -6.41 4.31
N GLU A 89 0.23 -7.49 5.03
CA GLU A 89 0.76 -7.66 6.37
C GLU A 89 2.23 -8.08 6.31
N VAL A 90 3.02 -7.54 7.22
CA VAL A 90 4.40 -8.01 7.41
C VAL A 90 4.30 -9.19 8.37
N LEU A 91 4.74 -10.37 7.94
CA LEU A 91 4.77 -11.59 8.75
C LEU A 91 6.16 -11.85 9.34
N VAL A 92 7.19 -11.52 8.57
CA VAL A 92 8.59 -11.64 8.95
C VAL A 92 9.32 -10.43 8.37
N ALA A 93 10.16 -9.80 9.18
CA ALA A 93 11.04 -8.73 8.75
C ALA A 93 12.45 -8.96 9.27
N VAL A 94 13.44 -8.57 8.47
CA VAL A 94 14.85 -8.57 8.85
C VAL A 94 15.37 -7.17 8.54
N ASP A 95 15.40 -6.31 9.56
CA ASP A 95 15.87 -4.92 9.43
C ASP A 95 17.37 -4.77 9.77
N GLY A 96 18.06 -5.90 9.99
CA GLY A 96 19.44 -6.02 10.47
C GLY A 96 19.90 -7.49 10.51
N SER A 97 20.73 -7.90 11.47
CA SER A 97 21.21 -9.29 11.55
C SER A 97 20.18 -10.29 12.11
N ASP A 98 19.23 -9.81 12.93
CA ASP A 98 18.27 -10.69 13.60
C ASP A 98 16.84 -10.50 13.07
N PRO A 99 16.13 -11.59 12.72
CA PRO A 99 14.75 -11.51 12.25
C PRO A 99 13.75 -11.14 13.36
N VAL A 100 12.84 -10.23 13.05
CA VAL A 100 11.64 -9.95 13.84
C VAL A 100 10.45 -10.66 13.20
N VAL A 101 9.88 -11.63 13.92
CA VAL A 101 8.65 -12.34 13.51
C VAL A 101 7.45 -11.62 14.11
N SER A 102 6.49 -11.25 13.27
CA SER A 102 5.24 -10.60 13.70
C SER A 102 4.07 -11.56 13.61
N VAL A 103 3.18 -11.49 14.61
CA VAL A 103 1.91 -12.23 14.58
C VAL A 103 1.00 -11.59 13.53
N SER A 104 0.46 -12.40 12.62
CA SER A 104 -0.53 -11.99 11.61
C SER A 104 -1.66 -11.22 12.28
N ARG A 105 -2.04 -10.09 11.68
CA ARG A 105 -3.19 -9.30 12.12
C ARG A 105 -4.42 -9.55 11.25
N ARG A 106 -4.29 -10.41 10.24
CA ARG A 106 -5.43 -10.89 9.45
C ARG A 106 -6.39 -11.65 10.36
N ALA A 107 -7.69 -11.35 10.27
CA ALA A 107 -8.69 -12.10 10.99
C ALA A 107 -8.67 -13.57 10.53
N ARG A 108 -8.84 -14.51 11.47
CA ARG A 108 -8.74 -15.96 11.18
C ARG A 108 -9.76 -16.43 10.15
N ASP A 109 -10.88 -15.71 10.03
CA ASP A 109 -12.00 -15.95 9.13
C ASP A 109 -11.94 -15.08 7.86
N ALA A 110 -10.87 -14.30 7.63
CA ALA A 110 -10.78 -13.40 6.48
C ALA A 110 -10.73 -14.12 5.11
N GLY A 111 -10.81 -15.45 5.06
CA GLY A 111 -11.02 -16.25 3.85
C GLY A 111 -12.38 -16.96 3.79
N THR A 112 -13.18 -16.87 4.85
CA THR A 112 -14.46 -17.57 5.03
C THR A 112 -15.66 -16.64 5.14
N VAL A 113 -15.46 -15.31 5.11
CA VAL A 113 -16.55 -14.33 5.09
C VAL A 113 -16.42 -13.45 3.85
N GLY A 114 -17.27 -13.69 2.86
CA GLY A 114 -17.45 -12.79 1.71
C GLY A 114 -18.37 -11.61 2.03
N LEU A 115 -18.18 -10.46 1.38
CA LEU A 115 -19.14 -9.34 1.41
C LEU A 115 -20.44 -9.80 0.74
N GLY A 116 -21.36 -10.37 1.55
CA GLY A 116 -22.61 -11.00 1.11
C GLY A 116 -23.08 -12.16 2.00
N GLU A 117 -22.17 -12.79 2.76
CA GLU A 117 -22.53 -13.91 3.66
C GLU A 117 -22.97 -13.46 5.06
N ALA A 118 -22.77 -12.18 5.39
CA ALA A 118 -23.10 -11.62 6.70
C ALA A 118 -24.59 -11.27 6.90
N SER A 119 -25.47 -11.54 5.93
CA SER A 119 -26.89 -11.18 6.02
C SER A 119 -27.81 -12.40 5.93
N ALA A 120 -28.15 -12.96 7.10
CA ALA A 120 -29.54 -13.00 7.55
C ALA A 120 -29.62 -13.38 9.03
N PRO A 121 -30.23 -12.56 9.92
CA PRO A 121 -30.93 -13.12 11.05
C PRO A 121 -32.28 -13.63 10.55
N VAL A 122 -32.47 -14.94 10.46
CA VAL A 122 -33.82 -15.51 10.41
C VAL A 122 -34.47 -15.19 11.75
N VAL A 123 -35.40 -14.23 11.77
CA VAL A 123 -36.32 -14.02 12.89
C VAL A 123 -37.54 -14.90 12.63
N PRO A 124 -37.82 -15.92 13.46
CA PRO A 124 -39.02 -16.73 13.31
C PRO A 124 -40.27 -15.87 13.54
N PRO A 125 -41.37 -16.11 12.80
CA PRO A 125 -42.65 -15.45 13.10
C PRO A 125 -43.17 -15.86 14.48
N ALA A 126 -43.81 -14.90 15.15
CA ALA A 126 -44.39 -15.03 16.50
C ALA A 126 -45.58 -16.00 16.55
#